data_AF-A0A7H4N6A8-F1
#
_entry.id   AF-A0A7H4N6A8-F1
#
_cell.length_a   1.000
_cell.length_b   1.000
_cell.length_c   1.000
_cell.angle_alpha   90.00
_cell.angle_beta   90.00
_cell.angle_gamma   90.00
#
_symmetry.space_group_name_H-M   'P 1'
#
loop_
_entity.id
_entity.type
_entity.pdbx_description
1 polymer ?
#
loop_
_entity_poly.entity_id
_entity_poly.type
_entity_poly.pdbx_seq_one_letter_code
_entity_poly.pdbx_strand_id
1 'polypeptide(L)'
;MSFGVANIDRQTLKNNTVALAKAGKIFNVPVIYTSVETKSFSGYIWPELLAVHPDVKPIERTSMNSWEDAAFVEAVKATGRKKLIISALWTEVCLTFPALMALDAGL
;
A
#
# COMPACT_ATOMS: atom_id res chain seq x y z
N MET A 1 6.71 -4.10 8.86
CA MET A 1 7.80 -4.16 7.86
C MET A 1 8.53 -2.83 7.75
N SER A 2 9.83 -2.78 8.07
CA SER A 2 10.74 -1.69 7.70
C SER A 2 12.10 -2.31 7.40
N PHE A 3 12.56 -2.23 6.14
CA PHE A 3 13.83 -2.85 5.73
C PHE A 3 15.06 -2.09 6.28
N GLY A 4 16.25 -2.64 6.08
CA GLY A 4 17.52 -2.15 6.63
C GLY A 4 18.00 -0.77 6.14
N VAL A 5 17.22 -0.07 5.30
CA VAL A 5 17.49 1.29 4.83
C VAL A 5 16.56 2.29 5.50
N ALA A 6 17.04 3.50 5.77
CA ALA A 6 16.28 4.54 6.44
C ALA A 6 16.59 5.93 5.85
N ASN A 7 15.54 6.63 5.42
CA ASN A 7 15.59 8.04 5.00
C ASN A 7 14.72 8.95 5.90
N ILE A 8 13.99 8.37 6.85
CA ILE A 8 13.15 9.04 7.85
C ILE A 8 13.17 8.21 9.13
N ASP A 9 12.94 8.85 10.28
CA ASP A 9 12.73 8.16 11.55
C ASP A 9 11.60 7.11 11.44
N ARG A 10 11.84 5.92 12.02
CA ARG A 10 10.95 4.75 11.87
C ARG A 10 9.61 4.96 12.58
N GLN A 11 9.61 5.63 13.72
CA GLN A 11 8.37 5.91 14.44
C GLN A 11 7.53 6.93 13.66
N THR A 12 8.18 7.97 13.13
CA THR A 12 7.55 8.98 12.28
C THR A 12 6.97 8.36 11.02
N LEU A 13 7.71 7.47 10.34
CA LEU A 13 7.22 6.72 9.18
C LEU A 13 5.91 5.98 9.50
N LYS A 14 5.91 5.16 10.56
CA LYS A 14 4.74 4.40 10.98
C LYS A 14 3.57 5.31 11.36
N ASN A 15 3.83 6.37 12.12
CA ASN A 15 2.83 7.35 12.53
C ASN A 15 2.17 8.01 11.32
N ASN A 16 2.96 8.44 10.33
CA ASN A 16 2.47 9.08 9.12
C ASN A 16 1.61 8.12 8.28
N THR A 17 2.04 6.87 8.09
CA THR A 17 1.28 5.86 7.36
C THR A 17 -0.06 5.54 8.05
N VAL A 18 -0.04 5.38 9.38
CA VAL A 18 -1.27 5.13 10.17
C VAL A 18 -2.19 6.36 10.15
N ALA A 19 -1.64 7.57 10.22
CA ALA A 19 -2.41 8.81 10.13
C ALA A 19 -3.10 8.94 8.78
N LEU A 20 -2.41 8.64 7.67
CA LEU A 20 -3.00 8.63 6.33
C LEU A 20 -4.16 7.63 6.22
N ALA A 21 -3.98 6.41 6.73
CA ALA A 21 -5.04 5.41 6.73
C ALA A 21 -6.26 5.85 7.55
N LYS A 22 -6.05 6.45 8.74
CA LYS A 22 -7.13 7.01 9.57
C LYS A 22 -7.86 8.15 8.86
N ALA A 23 -7.13 9.04 8.19
CA ALA A 23 -7.72 10.10 7.40
C ALA A 23 -8.60 9.53 6.27
N GLY A 24 -8.10 8.55 5.51
CA GLY A 24 -8.87 7.84 4.49
C GLY A 24 -10.17 7.26 5.03
N LYS A 25 -10.13 6.64 6.21
CA LYS A 25 -11.31 6.13 6.91
C LYS A 25 -12.34 7.22 7.22
N ILE A 26 -11.90 8.35 7.78
CA ILE A 26 -12.78 9.49 8.14
C ILE A 26 -13.50 10.03 6.89
N PHE A 27 -12.80 10.10 5.76
CA PHE A 27 -13.35 10.60 4.49
C PHE A 27 -14.05 9.51 3.65
N ASN A 28 -14.24 8.30 4.18
CA ASN A 28 -14.83 7.17 3.46
C ASN A 28 -14.15 6.87 2.11
N VAL A 29 -12.82 7.00 2.08
CA VAL A 29 -12.02 6.62 0.91
C VAL A 29 -11.85 5.10 0.91
N PRO A 30 -12.14 4.39 -0.20
CA PRO A 30 -11.84 2.97 -0.31
C PRO A 30 -10.34 2.71 -0.10
N VAL A 31 -9.99 1.74 0.75
CA VAL A 31 -8.59 1.41 1.08
C VAL A 31 -8.26 0.02 0.59
N ILE A 32 -7.09 -0.10 -0.03
CA ILE A 32 -6.48 -1.37 -0.44
C ILE A 32 -5.17 -1.50 0.32
N TYR A 33 -4.97 -2.65 0.95
CA TYR A 33 -3.68 -3.04 1.50
C TYR A 33 -3.06 -4.12 0.64
N THR A 34 -1.74 -4.04 0.43
CA THR A 34 -0.98 -5.08 -0.27
C THR A 34 0.37 -5.29 0.42
N SER A 35 0.84 -6.54 0.39
CA SER A 35 2.13 -6.97 0.95
C SER A 35 2.84 -7.85 -0.06
N VAL A 36 4.17 -7.77 -0.09
CA VAL A 36 5.00 -8.62 -0.94
C VAL A 36 5.74 -9.61 -0.06
N GLU A 37 5.69 -10.92 -0.36
CA GLU A 37 6.56 -11.92 0.27
C GLU A 37 6.59 -11.86 1.82
N THR A 38 5.42 -11.82 2.45
CA THR A 38 5.23 -11.58 3.89
C THR A 38 5.92 -12.64 4.77
N LYS A 39 5.97 -13.88 4.31
CA LYS A 39 6.56 -15.01 5.06
C LYS A 39 8.07 -15.16 4.88
N SER A 40 8.68 -14.41 3.96
CA SER A 40 10.07 -14.59 3.54
C SER A 40 10.84 -13.27 3.65
N PHE A 41 10.68 -12.39 2.66
CA PHE A 41 11.51 -11.20 2.47
C PHE A 41 11.06 -10.03 3.35
N SER A 42 9.76 -9.76 3.39
CA SER A 42 9.29 -8.45 3.84
C SER A 42 8.73 -8.43 5.27
N GLY A 43 8.22 -9.57 5.75
CA GLY A 43 7.50 -9.63 7.01
C GLY A 43 6.09 -9.05 6.93
N TYR A 44 5.39 -9.02 8.05
CA TYR A 44 3.99 -8.59 8.10
C TYR A 44 3.82 -7.06 8.05
N ILE A 45 2.70 -6.62 7.48
CA ILE A 45 2.18 -5.25 7.64
C ILE A 45 1.99 -4.99 9.14
N TRP A 46 2.30 -3.76 9.58
CA TRP A 46 2.16 -3.40 10.99
C TRP A 46 0.73 -3.60 11.48
N PRO A 47 0.51 -4.26 12.63
CA PRO A 47 -0.83 -4.53 13.15
C PRO A 47 -1.61 -3.24 13.41
N GLU A 48 -0.94 -2.14 13.75
CA GLU A 48 -1.56 -0.84 13.97
C GLU A 48 -2.15 -0.23 12.70
N LEU A 49 -1.59 -0.55 11.52
CA LEU A 49 -2.15 -0.13 10.24
C LEU A 49 -3.39 -0.98 9.90
N LEU A 50 -3.31 -2.31 10.08
CA LEU A 50 -4.42 -3.22 9.83
C LEU A 50 -5.62 -2.95 10.76
N ALA A 51 -5.36 -2.56 12.02
CA ALA A 51 -6.39 -2.20 12.98
C ALA A 51 -7.26 -1.00 12.55
N VAL A 52 -6.80 -0.17 11.60
CA VAL A 52 -7.62 0.93 11.07
C VAL A 52 -8.80 0.39 10.25
N HIS A 53 -8.58 -0.66 9.47
CA HIS A 53 -9.59 -1.30 8.61
C HIS A 53 -9.57 -2.83 8.83
N PRO A 54 -10.15 -3.33 9.95
CA PRO A 54 -10.06 -4.75 10.32
C PRO A 54 -10.68 -5.70 9.29
N ASP A 55 -11.63 -5.22 8.50
CA ASP A 55 -12.33 -6.00 7.46
C ASP A 55 -11.56 -6.04 6.13
N VAL A 56 -10.52 -5.20 5.97
CA VAL A 56 -9.71 -5.13 4.74
C VAL A 56 -8.53 -6.08 4.87
N LYS A 57 -8.59 -7.18 4.12
CA LYS A 57 -7.50 -8.15 4.04
C LYS A 57 -6.43 -7.67 3.06
N PRO A 58 -5.14 -7.69 3.43
CA PRO A 58 -4.06 -7.39 2.49
C PRO A 58 -4.03 -8.38 1.32
N ILE A 59 -3.77 -7.84 0.13
CA ILE A 59 -3.47 -8.61 -1.08
C ILE A 59 -1.99 -9.01 -1.03
N GLU A 60 -1.75 -10.31 -0.85
CA GLU A 60 -0.41 -10.88 -0.87
C GLU A 60 0.06 -11.08 -2.31
N ARG A 61 1.23 -10.57 -2.64
CA ARG A 61 1.86 -10.63 -3.97
C ARG A 61 3.31 -11.10 -3.88
N THR A 62 3.87 -11.48 -5.02
CA THR A 62 5.27 -11.93 -5.16
C THR A 62 6.14 -10.90 -5.89
N SER A 63 5.58 -10.16 -6.85
CA SER A 63 6.29 -9.07 -7.52
C SER A 63 6.42 -7.84 -6.61
N MET A 64 7.51 -7.08 -6.77
CA MET A 64 7.72 -5.77 -6.14
C MET A 64 6.86 -4.66 -6.76
N ASN A 65 6.42 -4.83 -8.00
CA ASN A 65 5.45 -3.94 -8.63
C ASN A 65 4.03 -4.47 -8.40
N SER A 66 3.21 -3.76 -7.61
CA SER A 66 1.85 -4.23 -7.35
C SER A 66 0.95 -4.21 -8.59
N TRP A 67 1.29 -3.42 -9.61
CA TRP A 67 0.52 -3.34 -10.85
C TRP A 67 0.65 -4.57 -11.76
N GLU A 68 1.64 -5.42 -11.52
CA GLU A 68 1.78 -6.72 -12.20
C GLU A 68 0.87 -7.80 -11.58
N ASP A 69 0.31 -7.54 -10.40
CA ASP A 69 -0.61 -8.46 -9.73
C ASP A 69 -2.06 -8.17 -10.16
N ALA A 70 -2.69 -9.16 -10.79
CA ALA A 70 -4.05 -9.01 -11.30
C ALA A 70 -5.07 -8.76 -10.17
N ALA A 71 -4.90 -9.37 -8.99
CA ALA A 71 -5.83 -9.14 -7.88
C ALA A 71 -5.73 -7.71 -7.34
N PHE A 72 -4.52 -7.13 -7.32
CA PHE A 72 -4.33 -5.72 -6.99
C PHE A 72 -5.00 -4.80 -8.01
N VAL A 73 -4.77 -5.01 -9.32
CA VAL A 73 -5.35 -4.18 -10.38
C VAL A 73 -6.87 -4.25 -10.38
N GLU A 74 -7.45 -5.45 -10.22
CA GLU A 74 -8.90 -5.61 -10.13
C GLU A 74 -9.48 -4.97 -8.87
N ALA A 75 -8.80 -5.04 -7.72
CA ALA A 75 -9.21 -4.32 -6.52
C ALA A 75 -9.22 -2.80 -6.73
N VAL A 76 -8.21 -2.25 -7.42
CA VAL A 76 -8.17 -0.81 -7.76
C VAL A 76 -9.34 -0.44 -8.66
N LYS A 77 -9.59 -1.19 -9.74
CA LYS A 77 -10.71 -0.93 -10.66
C LYS A 77 -12.07 -1.03 -9.95
N ALA A 78 -12.24 -2.01 -9.05
CA ALA A 78 -13.47 -2.20 -8.29
C ALA A 78 -13.82 -1.00 -7.39
N THR A 79 -12.85 -0.16 -7.03
CA THR A 79 -13.13 1.09 -6.29
C THR A 79 -13.89 2.13 -7.11
N GLY A 80 -13.84 2.05 -8.44
CA GLY A 80 -14.39 3.06 -9.36
C GLY A 80 -13.74 4.44 -9.26
N ARG A 81 -12.59 4.56 -8.57
CA ARG A 81 -11.88 5.85 -8.39
C ARG A 81 -10.90 6.11 -9.53
N LYS A 82 -10.86 7.37 -9.98
CA LYS A 82 -9.93 7.89 -11.00
C LYS A 82 -8.76 8.69 -10.42
N LYS A 83 -8.57 8.59 -9.11
CA LYS A 83 -7.50 9.31 -8.40
C LYS A 83 -7.00 8.37 -7.33
N LEU A 84 -5.70 8.09 -7.37
CA LEU A 84 -5.06 7.22 -6.40
C LEU A 84 -4.22 8.04 -5.43
N ILE A 85 -4.28 7.68 -4.16
CA ILE A 85 -3.37 8.16 -3.12
C ILE A 85 -2.55 6.96 -2.70
N ILE A 86 -1.23 7.01 -2.95
CA ILE A 86 -0.33 5.87 -2.76
C ILE A 86 0.68 6.22 -1.68
N SER A 87 0.75 5.37 -0.64
CA SER A 87 1.85 5.35 0.32
C SER A 87 2.42 3.94 0.36
N ALA A 88 3.72 3.79 0.14
CA ALA A 88 4.36 2.49 0.05
C ALA A 88 5.85 2.58 0.41
N LEU A 89 6.48 1.42 0.50
CA LEU A 89 7.88 1.25 0.83
C LEU A 89 8.46 0.09 0.01
N TRP A 90 9.58 0.22 -0.72
CA TRP A 90 10.38 1.45 -0.94
C TRP A 90 9.80 2.38 -2.00
N THR A 91 10.16 3.66 -1.90
CA THR A 91 9.61 4.71 -2.77
C THR A 91 9.96 4.44 -4.23
N GLU A 92 11.21 4.14 -4.53
CA GLU A 92 11.70 3.96 -5.89
C GLU A 92 11.19 2.69 -6.61
N VAL A 93 10.57 1.76 -5.88
CA VAL A 93 10.05 0.49 -6.42
C VAL A 93 8.56 0.34 -6.17
N CYS A 94 8.18 -0.01 -4.93
CA CYS A 94 6.79 -0.34 -4.56
C CYS A 94 5.83 0.86 -4.63
N LEU A 95 6.35 2.09 -4.69
CA LEU A 95 5.54 3.29 -4.92
C LEU A 95 5.64 3.73 -6.39
N THR A 96 6.86 3.98 -6.89
CA THR A 96 7.07 4.54 -8.23
C THR A 96 6.53 3.66 -9.34
N PHE A 97 6.78 2.34 -9.32
CA PHE A 97 6.34 1.46 -10.41
C PHE A 97 4.81 1.42 -10.56
N PRO A 98 4.01 1.11 -9.53
CA PRO A 98 2.57 1.11 -9.69
C PRO A 98 2.00 2.51 -9.92
N ALA A 99 2.62 3.58 -9.42
CA ALA A 99 2.19 4.94 -9.72
C ALA A 99 2.32 5.27 -11.22
N LEU A 100 3.47 4.93 -11.83
CA LEU A 100 3.69 5.15 -13.26
C LEU A 100 2.75 4.30 -14.13
N MET A 101 2.53 3.03 -13.76
CA MET A 101 1.63 2.16 -14.52
C MET A 101 0.15 2.53 -14.34
N ALA A 102 -0.23 3.05 -13.17
CA ALA A 102 -1.57 3.60 -12.97
C ALA A 102 -1.81 4.82 -13.87
N LEU A 103 -0.81 5.72 -13.98
CA LEU A 103 -0.87 6.88 -14.87
C LEU A 103 -0.99 6.45 -16.35
N ASP A 104 -0.20 5.47 -16.78
CA ASP A 104 -0.28 4.91 -18.14
C ASP A 104 -1.66 4.27 -18.43
N ALA A 105 -2.26 3.65 -17.41
CA ALA A 105 -3.61 3.11 -17.45
C ALA A 105 -4.73 4.19 -17.39
N GLY A 106 -4.39 5.48 -17.29
CA GLY A 106 -5.34 6.59 -17.29
C GLY A 106 -6.02 6.90 -15.94
N LEU A 107 -5.37 6.55 -14.83
CA LEU A 107 -5.82 6.85 -13.45
C LEU A 107 -5.11 8.05 -12.81
#